data_AF-I9XAF2-F1
#
_entry.id   AF-I9XAF2-F1
#
_cell.length_a   1.000
_cell.length_b   1.000
_cell.length_c   1.000
_cell.angle_alpha   90.00
_cell.angle_beta   90.00
_cell.angle_gamma   90.00
#
_symmetry.space_group_name_H-M   'P 1'
#
loop_
_entity.id
_entity.type
_entity.pdbx_description
1 polymer ?
#
loop_
_entity_poly.entity_id
_entity_poly.type
_entity_poly.pdbx_seq_one_letter_code
_entity_poly.pdbx_strand_id
1 'polypeptide(L)'
;MTQACEQIDVVLGVTGASGAALGVAVLQTLNDLGVRVHLVITESGKRTLSHEAGVDAYGRMMLKAHRTYDHRDIGSAIASGSFPVSGMIIAPCSMKTLAAISTGLSEGLVARAADVQLKERRRLVLMTRETPLHLGHLRNMVTVTEMGAIVMPPVPAFYNKPKSVGEVVEHLARRAVDLLAIPVPHQSRAWSGEAAFDHPRAATGSTPKSRA
;
A
#
# COMPACT_ATOMS: atom_id res chain seq x y z
N MET A 1 -3.42 -10.58 -35.05
CA MET A 1 -4.33 -10.37 -33.91
C MET A 1 -3.52 -9.76 -32.78
N THR A 2 -3.45 -8.44 -32.74
CA THR A 2 -2.81 -7.68 -31.66
C THR A 2 -3.66 -7.90 -30.42
N GLN A 3 -3.14 -8.61 -29.42
CA GLN A 3 -3.72 -8.57 -28.07
C GLN A 3 -3.76 -7.10 -27.66
N ALA A 4 -4.95 -6.53 -27.55
CA ALA A 4 -5.12 -5.27 -26.84
C ALA A 4 -4.55 -5.53 -25.44
N CYS A 5 -3.48 -4.81 -25.08
CA CYS A 5 -3.01 -4.81 -23.70
C CYS A 5 -4.20 -4.30 -22.88
N GLU A 6 -4.80 -5.18 -22.08
CA GLU A 6 -5.99 -4.84 -21.30
C GLU A 6 -5.60 -3.70 -20.37
N GLN A 7 -6.24 -2.54 -20.56
CA GLN A 7 -5.90 -1.33 -19.82
C GLN A 7 -6.13 -1.58 -18.33
N ILE A 8 -5.08 -1.43 -17.52
CA ILE A 8 -5.14 -1.65 -16.07
C ILE A 8 -5.56 -0.36 -15.38
N ASP A 9 -6.54 -0.46 -14.50
CA ASP A 9 -7.07 0.65 -13.70
C ASP A 9 -6.96 0.33 -12.21
N VAL A 10 -6.40 1.26 -11.44
CA VAL A 10 -6.21 1.11 -9.99
C VAL A 10 -6.75 2.32 -9.26
N VAL A 11 -7.48 2.09 -8.17
CA VAL A 11 -7.91 3.16 -7.27
C VAL A 11 -6.78 3.47 -6.28
N LEU A 12 -6.44 4.74 -6.14
CA LEU A 12 -5.52 5.23 -5.10
C LEU A 12 -6.28 6.14 -4.13
N GLY A 13 -6.40 5.68 -2.89
CA GLY A 13 -6.87 6.49 -1.76
C GLY A 13 -5.71 7.13 -1.00
N VAL A 14 -5.81 8.42 -0.69
CA VAL A 14 -4.87 9.10 0.22
C VAL A 14 -5.64 9.67 1.39
N THR A 15 -5.24 9.31 2.61
CA THR A 15 -5.95 9.70 3.83
C THR A 15 -5.03 10.42 4.82
N GLY A 16 -5.61 11.07 5.82
CA GLY A 16 -4.89 11.91 6.79
C GLY A 16 -4.11 11.15 7.87
N ALA A 17 -3.25 10.22 7.47
CA ALA A 17 -2.15 9.74 8.31
C ALA A 17 -0.84 10.31 7.77
N SER A 18 0.16 10.47 8.65
CA SER A 18 1.48 10.93 8.22
C SER A 18 2.18 9.87 7.33
N GLY A 19 3.07 10.32 6.46
CA GLY A 19 3.66 9.53 5.38
C GLY A 19 3.06 9.85 4.02
N ALA A 20 2.68 11.11 3.76
CA ALA A 20 2.05 11.52 2.51
C ALA A 20 2.89 11.20 1.25
N ALA A 21 4.22 11.16 1.40
CA ALA A 21 5.14 10.74 0.35
C ALA A 21 4.87 9.32 -0.18
N LEU A 22 4.27 8.43 0.64
CA LEU A 22 3.88 7.07 0.20
C LEU A 22 2.82 7.14 -0.90
N GLY A 23 1.80 7.98 -0.75
CA GLY A 23 0.76 8.16 -1.78
C GLY A 23 1.33 8.74 -3.07
N VAL A 24 2.24 9.70 -2.96
CA VAL A 24 2.95 10.28 -4.12
C VAL A 24 3.79 9.22 -4.84
N ALA A 25 4.54 8.41 -4.10
CA ALA A 25 5.39 7.36 -4.67
C ALA A 25 4.58 6.20 -5.28
N VAL A 26 3.45 5.82 -4.69
CA VAL A 26 2.53 4.83 -5.29
C VAL A 26 1.97 5.35 -6.61
N LEU A 27 1.50 6.60 -6.66
CA LEU A 27 1.02 7.22 -7.90
C LEU A 27 2.10 7.22 -8.99
N GLN A 28 3.32 7.63 -8.64
CA GLN A 28 4.44 7.64 -9.59
C GLN A 28 4.75 6.23 -10.10
N THR A 29 4.84 5.24 -9.20
CA THR A 29 5.13 3.84 -9.57
C THR A 29 4.08 3.28 -10.52
N LEU A 30 2.78 3.53 -10.26
CA LEU A 30 1.70 3.08 -11.14
C LEU A 30 1.75 3.78 -12.52
N ASN A 31 2.04 5.09 -12.54
CA ASN A 31 2.18 5.84 -13.79
C ASN A 31 3.36 5.36 -14.64
N ASP A 32 4.50 5.05 -14.01
CA ASP A 32 5.68 4.52 -14.71
C ASP A 32 5.40 3.16 -15.38
N LEU A 33 4.39 2.44 -14.90
CA LEU A 33 3.89 1.18 -15.46
C LEU A 33 2.76 1.36 -16.48
N GLY A 34 2.34 2.59 -16.78
CA GLY A 34 1.22 2.87 -17.68
C GLY A 34 -0.16 2.51 -17.11
N VAL A 35 -0.27 2.34 -15.78
CA VAL A 35 -1.54 2.04 -15.10
C VAL A 35 -2.35 3.34 -14.95
N ARG A 36 -3.64 3.28 -15.25
CA ARG A 36 -4.55 4.42 -15.04
C ARG A 36 -4.95 4.51 -13.57
N VAL A 37 -4.61 5.63 -12.94
CA VAL A 37 -4.89 5.84 -11.52
C VAL A 37 -6.15 6.68 -11.32
N HIS A 38 -7.11 6.10 -10.60
CA HIS A 38 -8.32 6.75 -10.09
C HIS A 38 -8.05 7.26 -8.67
N LEU A 39 -7.76 8.54 -8.54
CA LEU A 39 -7.31 9.18 -7.31
C LEU A 39 -8.48 9.74 -6.48
N VAL A 40 -8.51 9.43 -5.19
CA VAL A 40 -9.42 10.04 -4.22
C VAL A 40 -8.65 10.39 -2.94
N ILE A 41 -8.82 11.61 -2.44
CA ILE A 41 -8.06 12.13 -1.30
C ILE A 41 -9.02 12.75 -0.28
N THR A 42 -8.91 12.35 0.99
CA THR A 42 -9.72 12.96 2.07
C THR A 42 -9.25 14.38 2.37
N GLU A 43 -10.11 15.21 2.98
CA GLU A 43 -9.70 16.57 3.40
C GLU A 43 -8.51 16.54 4.38
N SER A 44 -8.49 15.57 5.29
CA SER A 44 -7.32 15.36 6.16
C SER A 44 -6.07 14.93 5.39
N GLY A 45 -6.22 14.11 4.34
CA GLY A 45 -5.12 13.72 3.45
C GLY A 45 -4.54 14.90 2.67
N LYS A 46 -5.38 15.82 2.19
CA LYS A 46 -4.94 17.07 1.54
C LYS A 46 -4.08 17.90 2.49
N ARG A 47 -4.51 18.07 3.75
CA ARG A 47 -3.75 18.80 4.77
C ARG A 47 -2.39 18.15 5.05
N THR A 48 -2.34 16.82 5.18
CA THR A 48 -1.07 16.12 5.40
C THR A 48 -0.14 16.23 4.20
N LEU A 49 -0.66 16.11 2.96
CA LEU A 49 0.11 16.34 1.74
C LEU A 49 0.74 17.72 1.72
N SER A 50 -0.03 18.77 1.99
CA SER A 50 0.50 20.15 2.04
C SER A 50 1.60 20.30 3.09
N HIS A 51 1.44 19.67 4.25
CA HIS A 51 2.38 19.78 5.36
C HIS A 51 3.68 18.99 5.13
N GLU A 52 3.60 17.78 4.55
CA GLU A 52 4.74 16.86 4.47
C GLU A 52 5.41 16.81 3.09
N ALA A 53 4.68 17.11 2.02
CA ALA A 53 5.15 16.99 0.64
C ALA A 53 5.12 18.32 -0.13
N GLY A 54 4.76 19.43 0.54
CA GLY A 54 4.67 20.77 -0.02
C GLY A 54 3.25 21.19 -0.40
N VAL A 55 2.98 22.50 -0.34
CA VAL A 55 1.65 23.11 -0.55
C VAL A 55 1.01 22.76 -1.91
N ASP A 56 1.83 22.47 -2.91
CA ASP A 56 1.45 22.13 -4.28
C ASP A 56 1.29 20.61 -4.50
N ALA A 57 1.63 19.77 -3.52
CA ALA A 57 1.64 18.30 -3.66
C ALA A 57 0.29 17.75 -4.12
N TYR A 58 -0.81 18.26 -3.56
CA TYR A 58 -2.17 17.88 -3.97
C TYR A 58 -2.40 18.16 -5.46
N GLY A 59 -2.12 19.38 -5.93
CA GLY A 59 -2.27 19.76 -7.33
C GLY A 59 -1.40 18.92 -8.27
N ARG A 60 -0.14 18.65 -7.88
CA ARG A 60 0.76 17.78 -8.64
C ARG A 60 0.24 16.35 -8.77
N MET A 61 -0.35 15.80 -7.71
CA MET A 61 -0.97 14.48 -7.78
C MET A 61 -2.20 14.48 -8.69
N MET A 62 -3.02 15.53 -8.65
CA MET A 62 -4.19 15.63 -9.53
C MET A 62 -3.81 15.63 -11.02
N LEU A 63 -2.78 16.39 -11.39
CA LEU A 63 -2.29 16.47 -12.77
C LEU A 63 -1.69 15.16 -13.27
N LYS A 64 -1.21 14.30 -12.36
CA LYS A 64 -0.61 13.00 -12.68
C LYS A 64 -1.61 11.85 -12.67
N ALA A 65 -2.79 12.02 -12.08
CA ALA A 65 -3.80 10.98 -12.02
C ALA A 65 -4.59 10.90 -13.34
N HIS A 66 -5.07 9.72 -13.71
CA HIS A 66 -5.97 9.57 -14.85
C HIS A 66 -7.31 10.28 -14.59
N ARG A 67 -7.82 10.14 -13.36
CA ARG A 67 -9.02 10.83 -12.89
C ARG A 67 -8.97 11.08 -11.40
N THR A 68 -9.45 12.24 -10.97
CA THR A 68 -9.57 12.62 -9.56
C THR A 68 -11.03 12.72 -9.16
N TYR A 69 -11.37 12.27 -7.96
CA TYR A 69 -12.72 12.29 -7.42
C TYR A 69 -12.78 13.11 -6.12
N ASP A 70 -13.89 13.83 -5.92
CA ASP A 70 -14.19 14.44 -4.61
C ASP A 70 -14.52 13.32 -3.62
N HIS A 71 -13.89 13.35 -2.45
CA HIS A 71 -14.13 12.39 -1.39
C HIS A 71 -15.60 12.35 -0.91
N ARG A 72 -16.36 13.43 -1.10
CA ARG A 72 -17.77 13.51 -0.73
C ARG A 72 -18.69 12.94 -1.80
N ASP A 73 -18.20 12.72 -3.02
CA ASP A 73 -18.98 12.21 -4.14
C ASP A 73 -19.10 10.68 -4.12
N ILE A 74 -19.96 10.19 -3.24
CA ILE A 74 -20.29 8.75 -3.13
C ILE A 74 -21.09 8.21 -4.33
N GLY A 75 -21.51 9.06 -5.27
CA GLY A 75 -22.17 8.67 -6.52
C GLY A 75 -21.21 8.42 -7.68
N SER A 76 -19.90 8.61 -7.47
CA SER A 76 -18.91 8.50 -8.53
C SER A 76 -18.65 7.05 -8.99
N ALA A 77 -17.97 6.91 -10.13
CA ALA A 77 -17.73 5.61 -10.78
C ALA A 77 -17.08 4.57 -9.84
N ILE A 78 -16.10 4.97 -9.04
CA ILE A 78 -15.37 4.06 -8.13
C ILE A 78 -16.19 3.62 -6.90
N ALA A 79 -17.40 4.17 -6.70
CA ALA A 79 -18.36 3.72 -5.69
C ALA A 79 -19.28 2.57 -6.18
N SER A 80 -19.12 2.11 -7.43
CA SER A 80 -19.83 0.96 -7.99
C SER A 80 -18.90 -0.21 -8.30
N GLY A 81 -19.36 -1.42 -7.99
CA GLY A 81 -18.65 -2.65 -8.35
C GLY A 81 -18.68 -2.97 -9.85
N SER A 82 -19.67 -2.46 -10.58
CA SER A 82 -19.73 -2.62 -12.04
C SER A 82 -18.65 -1.83 -12.78
N PHE A 83 -18.00 -0.87 -12.12
CA PHE A 83 -16.86 -0.16 -12.68
C PHE A 83 -15.60 -1.04 -12.61
N PRO A 84 -14.98 -1.39 -13.75
CA PRO A 84 -13.90 -2.37 -13.80
C PRO A 84 -12.58 -1.72 -13.37
N VAL A 85 -12.12 -2.06 -12.17
CA VAL A 85 -10.78 -1.73 -11.67
C VAL A 85 -10.11 -3.01 -11.17
N SER A 86 -8.79 -3.07 -11.26
CA SER A 86 -8.01 -4.24 -10.87
C SER A 86 -7.76 -4.32 -9.35
N GLY A 87 -7.97 -3.22 -8.63
CA GLY A 87 -7.86 -3.17 -7.18
C GLY A 87 -7.69 -1.76 -6.64
N MET A 88 -7.37 -1.66 -5.35
CA MET A 88 -7.20 -0.39 -4.64
C MET A 88 -6.02 -0.43 -3.68
N ILE A 89 -5.28 0.68 -3.62
CA ILE A 89 -4.28 0.96 -2.57
C ILE A 89 -4.75 2.19 -1.78
N ILE A 90 -4.65 2.16 -0.46
CA ILE A 90 -4.79 3.34 0.39
C ILE A 90 -3.43 3.68 1.02
N ALA A 91 -2.83 4.80 0.59
CA ALA A 91 -1.47 5.19 0.94
C ALA A 91 -1.34 6.69 1.26
N PRO A 92 -1.11 7.07 2.53
CA PRO A 92 -1.24 6.25 3.73
C PRO A 92 -2.71 5.99 4.10
N CYS A 93 -2.95 4.93 4.88
CA CYS A 93 -4.24 4.61 5.47
C CYS A 93 -4.28 5.01 6.96
N SER A 94 -5.16 5.94 7.31
CA SER A 94 -5.39 6.41 8.68
C SER A 94 -6.21 5.42 9.50
N MET A 95 -6.04 5.45 10.83
CA MET A 95 -6.84 4.62 11.74
C MET A 95 -8.35 4.90 11.62
N LYS A 96 -8.74 6.15 11.33
CA LYS A 96 -10.14 6.51 11.06
C LYS A 96 -10.66 5.79 9.82
N THR A 97 -9.92 5.84 8.71
CA THR A 97 -10.32 5.15 7.47
C THR A 97 -10.33 3.63 7.66
N LEU A 98 -9.33 3.08 8.34
CA LEU A 98 -9.28 1.66 8.68
C LEU A 98 -10.52 1.23 9.48
N ALA A 99 -10.92 2.01 10.49
CA ALA A 99 -12.10 1.74 11.30
C ALA A 99 -13.40 1.80 10.47
N ALA A 100 -13.50 2.77 9.56
CA ALA A 100 -14.63 2.89 8.65
C ALA A 100 -14.76 1.65 7.75
N ILE A 101 -13.63 1.17 7.19
CA ILE A 101 -13.60 -0.06 6.38
C ILE A 101 -13.95 -1.29 7.22
N SER A 102 -13.37 -1.45 8.42
CA SER A 102 -13.62 -2.61 9.29
C SER A 102 -15.08 -2.74 9.73
N THR A 103 -15.80 -1.63 9.76
CA THR A 103 -17.21 -1.58 10.18
C THR A 103 -18.19 -1.56 9.01
N GLY A 104 -17.70 -1.47 7.77
CA GLY A 104 -18.53 -1.25 6.58
C GLY A 104 -19.18 0.14 6.51
N LEU A 105 -18.81 1.07 7.40
CA LEU A 105 -19.29 2.45 7.38
C LEU A 105 -18.64 3.19 6.20
N SER A 106 -19.39 3.29 5.11
CA SER A 106 -18.98 3.97 3.87
C SER A 106 -19.07 5.50 3.99
N GLU A 107 -18.49 6.08 5.05
CA GLU A 107 -18.40 7.54 5.23
C GLU A 107 -17.39 8.12 4.23
N GLY A 108 -17.91 8.53 3.08
CA GLY A 108 -17.16 9.13 1.98
C GLY A 108 -16.56 8.10 1.02
N LEU A 109 -16.09 8.61 -0.11
CA LEU A 109 -15.77 7.83 -1.29
C LEU A 109 -14.57 6.89 -1.10
N VAL A 110 -13.60 7.24 -0.22
CA VAL A 110 -12.44 6.35 0.04
C VAL A 110 -12.91 5.06 0.69
N ALA A 111 -13.71 5.16 1.77
CA ALA A 111 -14.24 4.00 2.47
C ALA A 111 -15.22 3.23 1.58
N ARG A 112 -16.06 3.95 0.83
CA ARG A 112 -16.99 3.33 -0.13
C ARG A 112 -16.28 2.55 -1.24
N ALA A 113 -15.24 3.11 -1.85
CA ALA A 113 -14.48 2.44 -2.90
C ALA A 113 -13.71 1.22 -2.34
N ALA A 114 -13.26 1.27 -1.09
CA ALA A 114 -12.63 0.13 -0.42
C ALA A 114 -13.65 -1.00 -0.16
N ASP A 115 -14.85 -0.66 0.33
CA ASP A 115 -15.97 -1.59 0.50
C ASP A 115 -16.35 -2.28 -0.83
N VAL A 116 -16.34 -1.52 -1.93
CA VAL A 116 -16.50 -2.08 -3.28
C VAL A 116 -15.42 -3.11 -3.60
N GLN A 117 -14.15 -2.88 -3.26
CA GLN A 117 -13.11 -3.87 -3.54
C GLN A 117 -13.34 -5.16 -2.75
N LEU A 118 -13.72 -5.05 -1.48
CA LEU A 118 -13.99 -6.20 -0.62
C LEU A 118 -15.18 -7.02 -1.14
N LYS A 119 -16.30 -6.38 -1.45
CA LYS A 119 -17.51 -7.09 -1.91
C LYS A 119 -17.33 -7.73 -3.30
N GLU A 120 -16.54 -7.11 -4.17
CA GLU A 120 -16.20 -7.64 -5.51
C GLU A 120 -15.01 -8.61 -5.48
N ARG A 121 -14.48 -8.94 -4.30
CA ARG A 121 -13.32 -9.84 -4.10
C ARG A 121 -12.06 -9.39 -4.86
N ARG A 122 -11.88 -8.08 -5.00
CA ARG A 122 -10.69 -7.44 -5.59
C ARG A 122 -9.64 -7.18 -4.53
N ARG A 123 -8.38 -6.98 -4.96
CA ARG A 123 -7.29 -6.66 -4.04
C ARG A 123 -7.46 -5.27 -3.45
N LEU A 124 -7.37 -5.18 -2.13
CA LEU A 124 -7.34 -3.95 -1.36
C LEU A 124 -6.09 -3.95 -0.46
N VAL A 125 -5.16 -3.03 -0.70
CA VAL A 125 -3.94 -2.86 0.10
C VAL A 125 -4.06 -1.62 0.96
N LEU A 126 -3.88 -1.78 2.27
CA LEU A 126 -4.00 -0.71 3.26
C LEU A 126 -2.62 -0.41 3.85
N MET A 127 -2.02 0.72 3.46
CA MET A 127 -0.75 1.18 4.03
C MET A 127 -0.98 1.87 5.37
N THR A 128 -1.42 1.07 6.33
CA THR A 128 -1.91 1.46 7.65
C THR A 128 -0.79 2.03 8.52
N ARG A 129 -0.87 3.33 8.87
CA ARG A 129 0.22 4.04 9.55
C ARG A 129 -0.24 4.63 10.89
N GLU A 130 0.21 4.03 11.99
CA GLU A 130 0.09 4.55 13.36
C GLU A 130 1.10 3.88 14.30
N THR A 131 1.53 4.58 15.36
CA THR A 131 2.29 3.99 16.47
C THR A 131 2.28 4.92 17.70
N PRO A 132 2.16 4.38 18.94
CA PRO A 132 1.87 2.99 19.28
C PRO A 132 0.43 2.58 18.95
N LEU A 133 0.16 1.28 18.94
CA LEU A 133 -1.18 0.75 18.66
C LEU A 133 -1.91 0.42 19.95
N HIS A 134 -3.17 0.85 20.05
CA HIS A 134 -4.10 0.35 21.07
C HIS A 134 -4.93 -0.82 20.51
N LEU A 135 -5.64 -1.54 21.40
CA LEU A 135 -6.41 -2.74 21.03
C LEU A 135 -7.45 -2.50 19.92
N GLY A 136 -8.12 -1.34 19.92
CA GLY A 136 -9.04 -0.98 18.83
C GLY A 136 -8.40 -0.96 17.44
N HIS A 137 -7.18 -0.42 17.29
CA HIS A 137 -6.44 -0.44 16.03
C HIS A 137 -6.17 -1.88 15.58
N LEU A 138 -5.67 -2.72 16.50
CA LEU A 138 -5.34 -4.12 16.21
C LEU A 138 -6.59 -4.92 15.81
N ARG A 139 -7.71 -4.75 16.51
CA ARG A 139 -8.98 -5.39 16.16
C ARG A 139 -9.45 -4.98 14.76
N ASN A 140 -9.39 -3.69 14.42
CA ASN A 140 -9.76 -3.24 13.08
C ASN A 140 -8.84 -3.82 12.00
N MET A 141 -7.53 -3.91 12.27
CA MET A 141 -6.56 -4.55 11.36
C MET A 141 -6.88 -6.04 11.15
N VAL A 142 -7.23 -6.77 12.21
CA VAL A 142 -7.67 -8.17 12.12
C VAL A 142 -8.94 -8.28 11.27
N THR A 143 -9.96 -7.49 11.59
CA THR A 143 -11.26 -7.54 10.89
C THR A 143 -11.12 -7.30 9.39
N VAL A 144 -10.40 -6.27 8.95
CA VAL A 144 -10.23 -6.04 7.50
C VAL A 144 -9.39 -7.13 6.83
N THR A 145 -8.45 -7.74 7.57
CA THR A 145 -7.67 -8.88 7.06
C THR A 145 -8.55 -10.10 6.86
N GLU A 146 -9.45 -10.40 7.80
CA GLU A 146 -10.46 -11.47 7.69
C GLU A 146 -11.44 -11.23 6.52
N MET A 147 -11.76 -9.96 6.22
CA MET A 147 -12.56 -9.59 5.05
C MET A 147 -11.83 -9.78 3.72
N GLY A 148 -10.50 -9.93 3.72
CA GLY A 148 -9.66 -10.12 2.55
C GLY A 148 -8.80 -8.92 2.13
N ALA A 149 -8.82 -7.82 2.90
CA ALA A 149 -7.86 -6.73 2.70
C ALA A 149 -6.46 -7.16 3.13
N ILE A 150 -5.44 -6.51 2.56
CA ILE A 150 -4.04 -6.68 2.95
C ILE A 150 -3.64 -5.49 3.80
N VAL A 151 -3.40 -5.71 5.09
CA VAL A 151 -2.81 -4.70 5.98
C VAL A 151 -1.29 -4.72 5.79
N MET A 152 -0.76 -3.64 5.21
CA MET A 152 0.67 -3.46 4.93
C MET A 152 1.19 -2.20 5.62
N PRO A 153 1.46 -2.22 6.93
CA PRO A 153 2.03 -1.05 7.60
C PRO A 153 3.36 -0.65 6.95
N PRO A 154 3.70 0.65 6.85
CA PRO A 154 4.92 1.12 6.21
C PRO A 154 6.16 0.84 7.08
N VAL A 155 6.57 -0.43 7.15
CA VAL A 155 7.72 -0.91 7.92
C VAL A 155 8.91 -1.11 6.98
N PRO A 156 10.02 -0.33 7.13
CA PRO A 156 11.14 -0.37 6.19
C PRO A 156 11.89 -1.70 6.15
N ALA A 157 12.28 -2.12 4.96
CA ALA A 157 13.17 -3.25 4.72
C ALA A 157 14.66 -2.86 4.87
N PHE A 158 15.17 -2.85 6.10
CA PHE A 158 16.56 -2.43 6.39
C PHE A 158 17.64 -3.34 5.79
N TYR A 159 17.31 -4.59 5.43
CA TYR A 159 18.22 -5.47 4.71
C TYR A 159 18.64 -4.91 3.34
N ASN A 160 17.87 -3.97 2.77
CA ASN A 160 18.23 -3.26 1.54
C ASN A 160 19.32 -2.19 1.75
N LYS A 161 19.69 -1.87 2.99
CA LYS A 161 20.64 -0.81 3.37
C LYS A 161 20.35 0.53 2.66
N PRO A 162 19.10 1.04 2.76
CA PRO A 162 18.69 2.25 2.05
C PRO A 162 19.57 3.44 2.44
N LYS A 163 19.88 4.30 1.48
CA LYS A 163 20.73 5.49 1.66
C LYS A 163 19.95 6.76 1.93
N SER A 164 18.62 6.71 1.75
CA SER A 164 17.75 7.85 1.99
C SER A 164 16.35 7.43 2.44
N VAL A 165 15.61 8.37 3.01
CA VAL A 165 14.16 8.19 3.28
C VAL A 165 13.39 7.99 1.97
N GLY A 166 13.83 8.63 0.87
CA GLY A 166 13.25 8.45 -0.45
C GLY A 166 13.28 6.99 -0.91
N GLU A 167 14.43 6.32 -0.77
CA GLU A 167 14.56 4.90 -1.10
C GLU A 167 13.66 3.99 -0.25
N VAL A 168 13.46 4.33 1.03
CA VAL A 168 12.51 3.61 1.90
C VAL A 168 11.08 3.76 1.39
N VAL A 169 10.67 4.99 1.08
CA VAL A 169 9.33 5.31 0.56
C VAL A 169 9.08 4.62 -0.78
N GLU A 170 10.04 4.66 -1.69
CA GLU A 170 9.97 4.05 -3.01
C GLU A 170 9.86 2.52 -2.92
N HIS A 171 10.66 1.89 -2.05
CA HIS A 171 10.57 0.44 -1.84
C HIS A 171 9.20 0.03 -1.28
N LEU A 172 8.66 0.77 -0.30
CA LEU A 172 7.33 0.52 0.25
C LEU A 172 6.22 0.71 -0.78
N ALA A 173 6.30 1.75 -1.62
CA ALA A 173 5.35 1.98 -2.70
C ALA A 173 5.35 0.84 -3.73
N ARG A 174 6.54 0.43 -4.19
CA ARG A 174 6.72 -0.72 -5.10
C ARG A 174 6.13 -2.00 -4.50
N ARG A 175 6.41 -2.25 -3.22
CA ARG A 175 5.88 -3.43 -2.53
C ARG A 175 4.35 -3.41 -2.41
N ALA A 176 3.75 -2.24 -2.21
CA ALA A 176 2.29 -2.09 -2.23
C ALA A 176 1.68 -2.37 -3.62
N VAL A 177 2.34 -1.92 -4.69
CA VAL A 177 1.95 -2.22 -6.08
C VAL A 177 2.06 -3.72 -6.37
N ASP A 178 3.14 -4.38 -5.95
CA ASP A 178 3.30 -5.84 -6.12
C ASP A 178 2.17 -6.64 -5.44
N LEU A 179 1.66 -6.17 -4.30
CA LEU A 179 0.56 -6.83 -3.56
C LEU A 179 -0.80 -6.73 -4.26
N LEU A 180 -0.98 -5.83 -5.23
CA LEU A 180 -2.16 -5.82 -6.09
C LEU A 180 -2.21 -7.02 -7.03
N ALA A 181 -1.07 -7.70 -7.28
CA ALA A 181 -0.98 -8.84 -8.19
C ALA A 181 -1.57 -8.57 -9.58
N ILE A 182 -1.41 -7.33 -10.08
CA ILE A 182 -1.78 -6.93 -11.44
C ILE A 182 -0.73 -7.42 -12.45
N PRO A 183 -1.09 -7.60 -13.73
CA PRO A 183 -0.18 -8.15 -14.76
C PRO A 183 0.87 -7.12 -15.21
N VAL A 184 1.74 -6.72 -14.31
CA VAL A 184 2.89 -5.83 -14.52
C VAL A 184 4.17 -6.50 -14.00
N PRO A 185 5.37 -6.12 -14.48
CA PRO A 185 6.62 -6.65 -13.95
C PRO A 185 6.73 -6.43 -12.43
N HIS A 186 7.37 -7.35 -11.71
CA HIS A 186 7.64 -7.19 -10.28
C HIS A 186 8.49 -5.94 -10.01
N GLN A 187 8.10 -5.13 -9.04
CA GLN A 187 8.67 -3.80 -8.82
C GLN A 187 9.63 -3.75 -7.64
N SER A 188 9.29 -4.35 -6.50
CA SER A 188 10.13 -4.28 -5.31
C SER A 188 11.38 -5.15 -5.45
N ARG A 189 12.48 -4.72 -4.81
CA ARG A 189 13.70 -5.52 -4.73
C ARG A 189 13.41 -6.78 -3.91
N ALA A 190 13.42 -7.94 -4.57
CA ALA A 190 13.30 -9.23 -3.91
C ALA A 190 14.54 -9.54 -3.07
N TRP A 191 14.31 -10.15 -1.90
CA TRP A 191 15.37 -10.77 -1.11
C TRP A 191 15.79 -12.09 -1.76
N SER A 192 17.08 -12.27 -2.03
CA SER A 192 17.63 -13.47 -2.67
C SER A 192 18.19 -14.51 -1.70
N GLY A 193 18.03 -14.31 -0.38
CA GLY A 193 18.76 -15.08 0.62
C GLY A 193 20.17 -14.54 0.85
N GLU A 194 20.80 -15.01 1.93
CA GLU A 194 22.25 -14.88 2.11
C GLU A 194 22.93 -15.91 1.22
N ALA A 195 24.09 -15.59 0.63
CA ALA A 195 24.93 -16.60 -0.01
C ALA A 195 25.21 -17.73 1.00
N ALA A 196 25.26 -18.98 0.52
CA ALA A 196 25.25 -20.20 1.34
C ALA A 196 26.02 -20.04 2.67
N PHE A 197 25.34 -20.37 3.77
CA PHE A 197 25.89 -20.44 5.12
C PHE A 197 27.04 -21.45 5.18
N ASP A 198 28.24 -21.03 4.81
CA ASP A 198 29.47 -21.75 5.10
C ASP A 198 29.86 -21.39 6.55
N HIS A 199 29.05 -21.85 7.51
CA HIS A 199 29.50 -21.92 8.88
C HIS A 199 30.52 -23.06 8.92
N PRO A 200 31.83 -22.81 9.10
CA PRO A 200 32.73 -23.88 9.49
C PRO A 200 32.13 -24.48 10.76
N ARG A 201 31.69 -25.74 10.69
CA ARG A 201 31.30 -26.48 11.88
C ARG A 201 32.48 -26.35 12.83
N ALA A 202 32.31 -25.60 13.91
CA ALA A 202 33.28 -25.60 14.99
C ALA A 202 33.43 -27.07 15.38
N ALA A 203 34.60 -27.65 15.10
CA ALA A 203 34.92 -28.98 15.55
C ALA A 203 34.87 -28.92 17.08
N THR A 204 33.75 -29.34 17.66
CA THR A 204 33.66 -29.60 19.10
C THR A 204 34.53 -30.82 19.34
N GLY A 205 35.84 -30.58 19.47
CA GLY A 205 36.81 -31.59 19.82
C GLY A 205 36.49 -32.10 21.22
N SER A 206 35.78 -33.22 21.31
CA SER A 206 35.88 -34.05 22.51
C SER A 206 37.27 -34.68 22.48
N THR A 207 38.17 -34.20 23.33
CA THR A 207 39.41 -34.91 23.66
C THR A 207 39.04 -36.33 24.09
N PRO A 208 39.68 -37.39 23.54
CA PRO A 208 39.45 -38.75 24.03
C PRO A 208 39.86 -38.80 25.51
N LYS A 209 38.94 -39.23 26.38
CA LYS A 209 39.30 -39.56 27.77
C LYS A 209 40.37 -40.66 27.71
N SER A 210 41.58 -40.36 28.17
CA SER A 210 42.62 -41.36 28.40
C SER A 210 42.07 -42.42 29.36
N ARG A 211 42.09 -43.69 28.92
CA ARG A 211 41.78 -44.83 29.78
C ARG A 211 42.89 -44.95 30.82
N ALA A 212 42.50 -44.89 32.10
CA ALA A 212 43.28 -45.39 33.23
C ALA A 212 42.82 -46.83 33.52
#